data_AF-A0AAN8IX30-F1
#
_entry.id   AF-A0AAN8IX30-F1
#
_cell.length_a   1.000
_cell.length_b   1.000
_cell.length_c   1.000
_cell.angle_alpha   90.00
_cell.angle_beta   90.00
_cell.angle_gamma   90.00
#
_symmetry.space_group_name_H-M   'P 1'
#
loop_
_entity.id
_entity.type
_entity.pdbx_description
1 polymer ?
#
loop_
_entity_poly.entity_id
_entity_poly.type
_entity_poly.pdbx_seq_one_letter_code
_entity_poly.pdbx_strand_id
1 'polypeptide(L)'
;MGRMDVEKLRYLEREDFRVLIAVEMGMKNHEVVPLPLISSIAGIHRGAVARILSTLCKHSLVAFERSKKFDGYRLTVLGYDFLALKALCTRGIVGSVGNQIGVGKESDVYVGGDPDRNDLCLKFHRLGRTSFRKIKEKRDYHRKRHSASWLYLSRLAATKEYAFLKALADRGFPVPRPVDVCRHLVVMGLIEGRTLCHVDHVEDVGGLYDR
;
A
#
# COMPACT_ATOMS: atom_id res chain seq x y z
N MET A 1 14.01 2.90 -8.02
CA MET A 1 13.07 2.99 -6.88
C MET A 1 13.49 1.90 -5.90
N GLY A 2 13.94 2.27 -4.70
CA GLY A 2 14.56 1.32 -3.76
C GLY A 2 13.58 0.28 -3.22
N ARG A 3 14.10 -0.88 -2.81
CA ARG A 3 13.38 -1.94 -2.10
C ARG A 3 12.78 -1.37 -0.81
N MET A 4 11.58 -1.82 -0.42
CA MET A 4 10.95 -1.39 0.83
C MET A 4 11.81 -1.87 2.01
N ASP A 5 12.38 -0.92 2.74
CA ASP A 5 13.16 -1.18 3.94
C ASP A 5 12.26 -1.07 5.17
N VAL A 6 11.82 -2.22 5.67
CA VAL A 6 10.85 -2.33 6.78
C VAL A 6 11.52 -2.08 8.14
N GLU A 7 12.85 -2.12 8.24
CA GLU A 7 13.55 -1.90 9.51
C GLU A 7 13.30 -0.50 10.05
N LYS A 8 13.18 0.48 9.15
CA LYS A 8 12.85 1.87 9.48
C LYS A 8 11.52 2.02 10.23
N LEU A 9 10.59 1.07 10.07
CA LEU A 9 9.30 1.08 10.75
C LEU A 9 9.45 0.91 12.28
N ARG A 10 10.52 0.24 12.74
CA ARG A 10 10.80 0.03 14.17
C ARG A 10 11.23 1.30 14.90
N TYR A 11 11.78 2.27 14.18
CA TYR A 11 12.27 3.53 14.74
C TYR A 11 11.22 4.65 14.76
N LEU A 12 10.01 4.39 14.24
CA LEU A 12 8.93 5.37 14.22
C LEU A 12 8.07 5.26 15.48
N GLU A 13 7.82 6.40 16.10
CA GLU A 13 7.01 6.53 17.29
C GLU A 13 5.52 6.74 16.96
N ARG A 14 4.67 6.70 17.98
CA ARG A 14 3.23 6.94 17.83
C ARG A 14 2.92 8.32 17.23
N GLU A 15 3.70 9.34 17.59
CA GLU A 15 3.55 10.69 17.06
C GLU A 15 3.89 10.79 15.57
N ASP A 16 4.92 10.06 15.12
CA ASP A 16 5.30 10.01 13.70
C ASP A 16 4.15 9.48 12.84
N PHE A 17 3.51 8.38 13.28
CA PHE A 17 2.33 7.85 12.59
C PHE A 17 1.15 8.80 12.66
N ARG A 18 0.95 9.53 13.76
CA ARG A 18 -0.10 10.54 13.89
C ARG A 18 0.10 11.68 12.88
N VAL A 19 1.34 12.14 12.69
CA VAL A 19 1.68 13.14 11.66
C VAL A 19 1.50 12.59 10.25
N LEU A 20 1.93 11.34 9.96
CA LEU A 20 1.71 10.70 8.67
C LEU A 20 0.21 10.57 8.32
N ILE A 21 -0.63 10.19 9.29
CA ILE A 21 -2.09 10.15 9.13
C ILE A 21 -2.64 11.54 8.87
N ALA A 22 -2.16 12.58 9.55
CA ALA A 22 -2.57 13.95 9.32
C ALA A 22 -2.27 14.42 7.89
N VAL A 23 -1.10 14.06 7.34
CA VAL A 23 -0.75 14.30 5.94
C VAL A 23 -1.69 13.55 5.00
N GLU A 24 -1.94 12.24 5.23
CA GLU A 24 -2.90 11.46 4.43
C GLU A 24 -4.31 12.08 4.43
N MET A 25 -4.77 12.56 5.58
CA MET A 25 -6.08 13.22 5.71
C MET A 25 -6.11 14.54 4.95
N GLY A 26 -5.07 15.36 5.05
CA GLY A 26 -4.95 16.60 4.28
C GLY A 26 -4.91 16.36 2.77
N MET A 27 -4.30 15.25 2.35
CA MET A 27 -4.20 14.87 0.93
C MET A 27 -5.52 14.53 0.26
N LYS A 28 -6.61 14.38 1.02
CA LYS A 28 -7.96 14.17 0.44
C LYS A 28 -8.44 15.39 -0.35
N ASN A 29 -8.03 16.58 0.07
CA ASN A 29 -8.49 17.87 -0.48
C ASN A 29 -7.35 18.71 -1.07
N HIS A 30 -6.09 18.44 -0.71
CA HIS A 30 -4.92 19.19 -1.16
C HIS A 30 -3.87 18.25 -1.78
N GLU A 31 -3.32 18.59 -2.94
CA GLU A 31 -2.22 17.79 -3.53
C GLU A 31 -0.94 17.87 -2.68
N VAL A 32 -0.67 19.07 -2.15
CA VAL A 32 0.40 19.36 -1.18
C VAL A 32 -0.26 19.93 0.08
N VAL A 33 0.07 19.40 1.25
CA VAL A 33 -0.57 19.76 2.52
C VAL A 33 0.31 20.77 3.28
N PRO A 34 -0.19 21.98 3.60
CA PRO A 34 0.61 22.99 4.29
C PRO A 34 0.81 22.64 5.77
N LEU A 35 1.95 23.05 6.34
CA LEU A 35 2.32 22.78 7.73
C LEU A 35 1.25 23.17 8.78
N PRO A 36 0.61 24.35 8.70
CA PRO A 36 -0.45 24.72 9.65
C PRO A 36 -1.63 23.74 9.64
N LEU A 37 -2.00 23.23 8.45
CA LEU A 37 -3.07 22.26 8.32
C LEU A 37 -2.67 20.91 8.92
N ILE A 38 -1.44 20.44 8.69
CA ILE A 38 -0.92 19.20 9.28
C ILE A 38 -0.94 19.31 10.81
N SER A 39 -0.47 20.43 11.36
CA SER A 39 -0.45 20.69 12.80
C SER A 39 -1.86 20.71 13.41
N SER A 40 -2.81 21.33 12.73
CA SER A 40 -4.23 21.35 13.14
C SER A 40 -4.85 19.95 13.15
N ILE A 41 -4.69 19.18 12.06
CA ILE A 41 -5.23 17.81 11.96
C ILE A 41 -4.56 16.88 12.97
N ALA A 42 -3.24 16.99 13.13
CA ALA A 42 -2.51 16.19 14.10
C ALA A 42 -2.85 16.57 15.55
N GLY A 43 -3.27 17.80 15.82
CA GLY A 43 -3.46 18.30 17.19
C GLY A 43 -2.14 18.36 17.97
N ILE A 44 -1.04 18.64 17.27
CA ILE A 44 0.32 18.74 17.84
C ILE A 44 0.84 20.14 17.53
N HIS A 45 1.59 20.74 18.47
CA HIS A 45 2.19 22.06 18.29
C HIS A 45 3.06 22.12 17.03
N ARG A 46 2.94 23.22 16.28
CA ARG A 46 3.56 23.40 14.96
C ARG A 46 5.07 23.13 14.93
N GLY A 47 5.80 23.54 15.98
CA GLY A 47 7.24 23.31 16.09
C GLY A 47 7.61 21.83 16.19
N ALA A 48 6.84 21.05 16.96
CA ALA A 48 7.06 19.61 17.08
C ALA A 48 6.74 18.87 15.77
N VAL A 49 5.66 19.26 15.10
CA VAL A 49 5.29 18.70 13.78
C VAL A 49 6.36 18.98 12.74
N ALA A 50 6.96 20.19 12.71
CA ALA A 50 8.04 20.52 11.78
C ALA A 50 9.29 19.64 12.00
N ARG A 51 9.65 19.37 13.26
CA ARG A 51 10.74 18.45 13.61
C ARG A 51 10.45 17.03 13.13
N ILE A 52 9.25 16.51 13.42
CA ILE A 52 8.82 15.17 12.98
C ILE A 52 8.83 15.08 11.45
N LEU A 53 8.28 16.06 10.74
CA LEU A 53 8.27 16.09 9.28
C LEU A 53 9.68 16.10 8.69
N SER A 54 10.64 16.78 9.33
CA SER A 54 12.05 16.71 8.92
C SER A 54 12.60 15.28 9.02
N THR A 55 12.33 14.58 10.12
CA THR A 55 12.72 13.17 10.30
C THR A 55 12.02 12.26 9.27
N LEU A 56 10.71 12.42 9.06
CA LEU A 56 9.94 11.67 8.07
C LEU A 56 10.45 11.91 6.64
N CYS A 57 10.90 13.14 6.33
CA CYS A 57 11.56 13.46 5.06
C CYS A 57 12.89 12.73 4.90
N LYS A 58 13.72 12.66 5.95
CA LYS A 58 14.98 11.89 5.92
C LYS A 58 14.75 10.42 5.60
N HIS A 59 13.67 9.84 6.12
CA HIS A 59 13.27 8.47 5.82
C HIS A 59 12.50 8.32 4.50
N SER A 60 12.32 9.39 3.72
CA SER A 60 11.56 9.40 2.46
C SER A 60 10.10 8.96 2.61
N LEU A 61 9.49 9.13 3.78
CA LEU A 61 8.07 8.80 4.05
C LEU A 61 7.14 9.93 3.62
N VAL A 62 7.64 11.17 3.71
CA VAL A 62 6.99 12.37 3.18
C VAL A 62 7.96 13.14 2.30
N ALA A 63 7.46 13.74 1.24
CA ALA A 63 8.21 14.63 0.36
C ALA A 63 7.79 16.07 0.65
N PHE A 64 8.79 16.93 0.85
CA PHE A 64 8.58 18.37 0.91
C PHE A 64 8.52 18.92 -0.52
N GLU A 65 7.48 19.69 -0.83
CA GLU A 65 7.30 20.31 -2.14
C GLU A 65 7.12 21.82 -1.99
N ARG A 66 7.94 22.56 -2.76
CA ARG A 66 7.80 24.01 -2.92
C ARG A 66 6.91 24.27 -4.12
N SER A 67 5.76 24.89 -3.88
CA SER A 67 4.87 25.34 -4.95
C SER A 67 4.87 26.86 -5.03
N LYS A 68 4.48 27.40 -6.18
CA LYS A 68 4.39 28.86 -6.39
C LYS A 68 3.41 29.54 -5.42
N LYS A 69 2.43 28.79 -4.89
CA LYS A 69 1.37 29.33 -4.00
C LYS A 69 1.66 29.11 -2.52
N PHE A 70 2.19 27.95 -2.15
CA PHE A 70 2.54 27.63 -0.76
C PHE A 70 3.45 26.40 -0.69
N ASP A 71 4.27 26.35 0.35
CA ASP A 71 5.10 25.19 0.66
C ASP A 71 4.31 24.17 1.50
N GLY A 72 4.61 22.89 1.30
CA GLY A 72 4.02 21.85 2.13
C GLY A 72 4.59 20.48 1.88
N TYR A 73 3.84 19.47 2.34
CA TYR A 73 4.27 18.09 2.35
C TYR A 73 3.25 17.21 1.66
N ARG A 74 3.73 16.16 0.99
CA ARG A 74 2.90 15.08 0.49
C ARG A 74 3.45 13.73 0.93
N LEU A 75 2.57 12.76 1.01
CA LEU A 75 2.94 11.39 1.31
C LEU A 75 3.65 10.74 0.11
N THR A 76 4.69 9.97 0.38
CA THR A 76 5.33 9.13 -0.63
C THR A 76 4.67 7.75 -0.68
N VAL A 77 5.04 6.96 -1.69
CA VAL A 77 4.61 5.55 -1.78
C VAL A 77 5.05 4.76 -0.54
N LEU A 78 6.28 4.98 -0.07
CA LEU A 78 6.81 4.33 1.12
C LEU A 78 6.09 4.76 2.41
N GLY A 79 5.77 6.05 2.55
CA GLY A 79 4.95 6.53 3.67
C GLY A 79 3.56 5.88 3.68
N TYR A 80 2.98 5.65 2.49
CA TYR A 80 1.71 4.95 2.36
C TYR A 80 1.81 3.47 2.72
N ASP A 81 2.91 2.80 2.36
CA ASP A 81 3.22 1.42 2.78
C ASP A 81 3.24 1.28 4.29
N PHE A 82 3.95 2.18 4.95
CA PHE A 82 4.14 2.15 6.39
C PHE A 82 2.83 2.38 7.13
N LEU A 83 1.98 3.28 6.64
CA LEU A 83 0.64 3.47 7.17
C LEU A 83 -0.23 2.21 7.01
N ALA A 84 -0.13 1.52 5.88
CA ALA A 84 -0.87 0.27 5.65
C ALA A 84 -0.39 -0.86 6.57
N LEU A 85 0.92 -1.07 6.64
CA LEU A 85 1.54 -2.07 7.53
C LEU A 85 1.25 -1.80 8.99
N LYS A 86 1.37 -0.55 9.45
CA LYS A 86 1.07 -0.20 10.85
C LYS A 86 -0.38 -0.49 11.21
N ALA A 87 -1.32 -0.20 10.31
CA ALA A 87 -2.73 -0.49 10.54
C ALA A 87 -2.99 -2.00 10.63
N LEU A 88 -2.44 -2.81 9.73
CA LEU A 88 -2.60 -4.26 9.76
C LEU A 88 -1.92 -4.93 10.97
N CYS A 89 -0.76 -4.40 11.38
CA CYS A 89 -0.07 -4.82 12.59
C CYS A 89 -0.90 -4.50 13.84
N THR A 90 -1.50 -3.30 13.91
CA THR A 90 -2.37 -2.90 15.03
C THR A 90 -3.65 -3.75 15.10
N ARG A 91 -4.14 -4.26 13.96
CA ARG A 91 -5.28 -5.19 13.89
C ARG A 91 -4.93 -6.64 14.23
N GLY A 92 -3.66 -6.96 14.47
CA GLY A 92 -3.22 -8.34 14.70
C GLY A 92 -3.24 -9.22 13.45
N ILE A 93 -3.27 -8.64 12.24
CA ILE A 93 -3.29 -9.41 10.98
C ILE A 93 -1.88 -9.74 10.50
N VAL A 94 -0.96 -8.78 10.61
CA VAL A 94 0.43 -8.92 10.13
C VAL A 94 1.38 -8.71 11.30
N GLY A 95 2.11 -9.75 11.69
CA GLY A 95 3.16 -9.72 12.72
C GLY A 95 4.55 -9.43 12.15
N SER A 96 4.84 -9.87 10.93
CA SER A 96 6.16 -9.70 10.31
C SER A 96 6.08 -9.51 8.80
N VAL A 97 7.11 -8.89 8.23
CA VAL A 97 7.31 -8.77 6.78
C VAL A 97 8.63 -9.48 6.45
N GLY A 98 8.56 -10.43 5.53
CA GLY A 98 9.68 -11.23 5.07
C GLY A 98 10.16 -10.85 3.68
N ASN A 99 10.57 -11.86 2.92
CA ASN A 99 11.22 -11.69 1.62
C ASN A 99 10.26 -11.19 0.55
N GLN A 100 10.80 -10.42 -0.40
CA GLN A 100 10.09 -10.05 -1.62
C GLN A 100 10.14 -11.24 -2.58
N ILE A 101 8.97 -11.77 -2.95
CA ILE A 101 8.84 -12.96 -3.82
C ILE A 101 8.37 -12.61 -5.24
N GLY A 102 7.86 -11.39 -5.44
CA GLY A 102 7.42 -10.95 -6.75
C GLY A 102 7.53 -9.44 -6.92
N VAL A 103 8.03 -9.01 -8.08
CA VAL A 103 8.03 -7.61 -8.52
C VAL A 103 7.33 -7.54 -9.87
N GLY A 104 6.10 -7.04 -9.85
CA GLY A 104 5.31 -6.81 -11.04
C GLY A 104 5.38 -5.36 -11.53
N LYS A 105 4.78 -5.13 -12.70
CA LYS A 105 4.58 -3.77 -13.25
C LYS A 105 3.68 -2.91 -12.35
N GLU A 106 2.70 -3.54 -11.71
CA GLU A 106 1.62 -2.86 -10.97
C GLU A 106 1.51 -3.30 -9.52
N SER A 107 2.35 -4.23 -9.06
CA SER A 107 2.36 -4.66 -7.66
C SER A 107 3.73 -5.17 -7.23
N ASP A 108 3.97 -5.10 -5.92
CA ASP A 108 5.07 -5.80 -5.26
C ASP A 108 4.46 -6.85 -4.31
N VAL A 109 5.01 -8.05 -4.31
CA VAL A 109 4.55 -9.17 -3.49
C VAL A 109 5.64 -9.58 -2.52
N TYR A 110 5.30 -9.61 -1.24
CA TYR A 110 6.16 -10.03 -0.15
C TYR A 110 5.53 -11.20 0.59
N VAL A 111 6.37 -12.07 1.15
CA VAL A 111 5.95 -12.97 2.22
C VAL A 111 5.86 -12.16 3.50
N GLY A 112 4.87 -12.44 4.34
CA GLY A 112 4.75 -11.94 5.69
C GLY A 112 4.32 -13.06 6.63
N GLY A 113 4.29 -12.78 7.93
CA GLY A 113 3.72 -13.69 8.91
C GLY A 113 2.61 -13.01 9.70
N ASP A 114 1.61 -13.76 10.12
CA ASP A 114 0.69 -13.32 11.16
C ASP A 114 1.39 -13.35 12.56
N PRO A 115 0.74 -12.89 13.64
CA PRO A 115 1.33 -12.97 14.98
C PRO A 115 1.66 -14.39 15.46
N ASP A 116 0.95 -15.39 14.94
CA ASP A 116 1.11 -16.82 15.25
C ASP A 116 2.15 -17.51 14.35
N ARG A 117 2.81 -16.75 13.46
CA ARG A 117 3.81 -17.20 12.48
C ARG A 117 3.29 -18.08 11.35
N ASN A 118 2.00 -18.00 11.03
CA ASN A 118 1.50 -18.57 9.78
C ASN A 118 1.89 -17.66 8.60
N ASP A 119 2.28 -18.28 7.50
CA ASP A 119 2.74 -17.56 6.31
C ASP A 119 1.57 -16.87 5.57
N LEU A 120 1.81 -15.61 5.25
CA LEU A 120 0.90 -14.72 4.53
C LEU A 120 1.58 -14.17 3.28
N CYS A 121 0.76 -13.78 2.32
CA CYS A 121 1.15 -13.04 1.14
C CYS A 121 0.68 -11.58 1.27
N LEU A 122 1.63 -10.65 1.16
CA LEU A 122 1.45 -9.21 1.25
C LEU A 122 1.61 -8.59 -0.13
N LYS A 123 0.50 -8.22 -0.77
CA LYS A 123 0.48 -7.65 -2.12
C LYS A 123 0.23 -6.14 -2.08
N PHE A 124 1.28 -5.37 -2.36
CA PHE A 124 1.22 -3.91 -2.47
C PHE A 124 0.90 -3.49 -3.89
N HIS A 125 -0.15 -2.70 -4.08
CA HIS A 125 -0.49 -2.13 -5.39
C HIS A 125 0.35 -0.88 -5.69
N ARG A 126 0.93 -0.84 -6.89
CA ARG A 126 1.89 0.16 -7.39
C ARG A 126 1.43 0.76 -8.71
N LEU A 127 0.24 1.37 -8.74
CA LEU A 127 -0.21 2.06 -9.94
C LEU A 127 0.67 3.30 -10.20
N GLY A 128 1.06 3.51 -11.45
CA GLY A 128 1.90 4.64 -11.88
C GLY A 128 3.41 4.41 -11.86
N ARG A 129 3.88 3.17 -11.63
CA ARG A 129 5.32 2.81 -11.68
C ARG A 129 5.89 2.89 -13.11
N THR A 130 5.10 2.49 -14.10
CA THR A 130 5.35 2.74 -15.51
C THR A 130 4.36 3.80 -15.99
N SER A 131 4.82 4.66 -16.88
CA SER A 131 4.15 5.89 -17.36
C SER A 131 2.83 5.61 -18.09
N PHE A 132 1.80 5.16 -17.38
CA PHE A 132 0.44 5.07 -17.91
C PHE A 132 -0.18 6.47 -17.92
N ARG A 133 0.25 7.31 -18.87
CA ARG A 133 -0.36 8.63 -19.11
C ARG A 133 -1.89 8.53 -19.32
N LYS A 134 -2.40 7.39 -19.80
CA LYS A 134 -3.82 7.14 -20.13
C LYS A 134 -4.71 6.60 -18.99
N ILE A 135 -4.17 6.12 -17.85
CA ILE A 135 -5.04 5.61 -16.76
C ILE A 135 -5.83 6.76 -16.10
N LYS A 136 -5.25 7.96 -16.06
CA LYS A 136 -5.96 9.16 -15.62
C LYS A 136 -7.13 9.55 -16.54
N GLU A 137 -7.29 8.96 -17.72
CA GLU A 137 -8.41 9.29 -18.62
C GLU A 137 -9.63 8.37 -18.43
N LYS A 138 -9.48 7.22 -17.76
CA LYS A 138 -10.60 6.29 -17.53
C LYS A 138 -11.55 6.83 -16.44
N ARG A 139 -12.77 7.19 -16.85
CA ARG A 139 -13.85 7.79 -16.03
C ARG A 139 -14.18 7.06 -14.72
N ASP A 140 -14.02 5.74 -14.65
CA ASP A 140 -14.36 4.93 -13.46
C ASP A 140 -13.54 5.26 -12.20
N TYR A 141 -12.38 5.88 -12.37
CA TYR A 141 -11.50 6.23 -11.26
C TYR A 141 -11.73 7.64 -10.69
N HIS A 142 -12.44 8.49 -11.43
CA HIS A 142 -12.74 9.88 -11.06
C HIS A 142 -14.14 9.99 -10.50
N ARG A 143 -14.38 9.44 -9.31
CA ARG A 143 -15.56 9.77 -8.50
C ARG A 143 -15.48 11.22 -8.02
N LYS A 144 -15.67 12.19 -8.93
CA LYS A 144 -15.86 13.64 -8.66
C LYS A 144 -14.69 14.38 -7.98
N ARG A 145 -13.43 13.97 -8.15
CA ARG A 145 -12.26 14.68 -7.59
C ARG A 145 -11.40 15.35 -8.66
N HIS A 146 -10.89 16.55 -8.37
CA HIS A 146 -10.07 17.38 -9.26
C HIS A 146 -8.69 16.77 -9.59
N SER A 147 -8.16 15.88 -8.76
CA SER A 147 -6.97 15.07 -9.07
C SER A 147 -7.04 13.70 -8.36
N ALA A 148 -6.90 12.61 -9.11
CA ALA A 148 -6.74 11.28 -8.52
C ALA A 148 -5.25 11.00 -8.35
N SER A 149 -4.77 10.98 -7.10
CA SER A 149 -3.39 10.60 -6.81
C SER A 149 -3.18 9.11 -7.11
N TRP A 150 -1.98 8.73 -7.55
CA TRP A 150 -1.63 7.32 -7.81
C TRP A 150 -1.82 6.43 -6.57
N LEU A 151 -1.65 7.00 -5.36
CA LEU A 151 -1.94 6.31 -4.09
C LEU A 151 -3.43 5.98 -3.96
N TYR A 152 -4.32 6.92 -4.30
CA TYR A 152 -5.75 6.70 -4.27
C TYR A 152 -6.20 5.65 -5.29
N LEU A 153 -5.65 5.69 -6.50
CA LEU A 153 -5.92 4.67 -7.53
C LEU A 153 -5.44 3.28 -7.07
N SER A 154 -4.26 3.20 -6.47
CA SER A 154 -3.72 1.95 -5.91
C SER A 154 -4.61 1.39 -4.80
N ARG A 155 -5.17 2.26 -3.96
CA ARG A 155 -6.16 1.87 -2.95
C ARG A 155 -7.44 1.30 -3.57
N LEU A 156 -7.97 1.94 -4.61
CA LEU A 156 -9.17 1.44 -5.30
C LEU A 156 -8.92 0.08 -5.95
N ALA A 157 -7.76 -0.11 -6.59
CA ALA A 157 -7.37 -1.38 -7.17
C ALA A 157 -7.30 -2.49 -6.12
N ALA A 158 -6.62 -2.26 -5.00
CA ALA A 158 -6.54 -3.21 -3.89
C ALA A 158 -7.92 -3.56 -3.30
N THR A 159 -8.78 -2.55 -3.11
CA THR A 159 -10.14 -2.76 -2.58
C THR A 159 -10.97 -3.62 -3.55
N LYS A 160 -10.86 -3.36 -4.85
CA LYS A 160 -11.57 -4.13 -5.89
C LYS A 160 -11.04 -5.57 -5.97
N GLU A 161 -9.73 -5.75 -5.93
CA GLU A 161 -9.11 -7.09 -5.93
C GLU A 161 -9.58 -7.91 -4.72
N TYR A 162 -9.51 -7.34 -3.51
CA TYR A 162 -9.96 -8.04 -2.30
C TYR A 162 -11.45 -8.41 -2.36
N ALA A 163 -12.30 -7.54 -2.89
CA ALA A 163 -13.73 -7.82 -3.04
C ALA A 163 -13.99 -9.01 -3.98
N PHE A 164 -13.27 -9.11 -5.10
CA PHE A 164 -13.38 -10.26 -5.98
C PHE A 164 -12.79 -11.53 -5.36
N LEU A 165 -11.63 -11.43 -4.72
CA LEU A 165 -11.00 -12.56 -4.05
C LEU A 165 -11.93 -13.16 -3.00
N LYS A 166 -12.59 -12.32 -2.21
CA LYS A 166 -13.62 -12.73 -1.26
C LYS A 166 -14.82 -13.38 -1.94
N ALA A 167 -15.39 -12.77 -2.97
CA ALA A 167 -16.54 -13.31 -3.67
C ALA A 167 -16.26 -14.65 -4.39
N LEU A 168 -15.01 -14.90 -4.79
CA LEU A 168 -14.57 -16.17 -5.37
C LEU A 168 -14.33 -17.23 -4.28
N ALA A 169 -13.66 -16.85 -3.18
CA ALA A 169 -13.44 -17.74 -2.05
C ALA A 169 -14.76 -18.20 -1.41
N ASP A 170 -15.72 -17.30 -1.23
CA ASP A 170 -17.05 -17.60 -0.67
C ASP A 170 -17.85 -18.57 -1.56
N ARG A 171 -17.50 -18.69 -2.85
CA ARG A 171 -18.11 -19.62 -3.81
C ARG A 171 -17.32 -20.93 -3.99
N GLY A 172 -16.24 -21.13 -3.23
CA GLY A 172 -15.43 -22.35 -3.29
C GLY A 172 -14.49 -22.42 -4.50
N PHE A 173 -14.22 -21.31 -5.19
CA PHE A 173 -13.20 -21.30 -6.25
C PHE A 173 -11.79 -21.49 -5.63
N PRO A 174 -10.85 -22.14 -6.35
CA PRO A 174 -9.49 -22.36 -5.88
C PRO A 174 -8.66 -21.08 -5.96
N VAL A 175 -8.90 -20.16 -5.03
CA VAL A 175 -8.21 -18.86 -4.94
C VAL A 175 -7.50 -18.72 -3.58
N PRO A 176 -6.49 -17.85 -3.45
CA PRO A 176 -5.87 -17.55 -2.17
C PRO A 176 -6.91 -17.13 -1.12
N ARG A 177 -6.76 -17.61 0.12
CA ARG A 177 -7.64 -17.22 1.22
C ARG A 177 -7.55 -15.71 1.45
N PRO A 178 -8.64 -14.92 1.31
CA PRO A 178 -8.63 -13.49 1.61
C PRO A 178 -8.52 -13.29 3.13
N VAL A 179 -7.61 -12.42 3.58
CA VAL A 179 -7.43 -12.15 5.02
C VAL A 179 -7.88 -10.74 5.39
N ASP A 180 -7.27 -9.70 4.81
CA ASP A 180 -7.66 -8.31 5.02
C ASP A 180 -7.17 -7.41 3.87
N VAL A 181 -7.71 -6.19 3.79
CA VAL A 181 -7.23 -5.14 2.90
C VAL A 181 -7.09 -3.83 3.67
N CYS A 182 -5.96 -3.17 3.50
CA CYS A 182 -5.73 -1.85 4.06
C CYS A 182 -5.02 -0.96 3.04
N ARG A 183 -5.66 0.16 2.70
CA ARG A 183 -5.16 1.10 1.68
C ARG A 183 -4.93 0.36 0.36
N HIS A 184 -3.70 0.29 -0.11
CA HIS A 184 -3.25 -0.37 -1.34
C HIS A 184 -2.62 -1.75 -1.10
N LEU A 185 -2.64 -2.25 0.14
CA LEU A 185 -2.11 -3.54 0.53
C LEU A 185 -3.25 -4.56 0.72
N VAL A 186 -3.17 -5.67 0.00
CA VAL A 186 -4.03 -6.85 0.19
C VAL A 186 -3.24 -7.93 0.90
N VAL A 187 -3.82 -8.51 1.94
CA VAL A 187 -3.29 -9.65 2.68
C VAL A 187 -4.10 -10.89 2.32
N MET A 188 -3.42 -11.93 1.87
CA MET A 188 -4.02 -13.20 1.48
C MET A 188 -3.17 -14.39 1.97
N GLY A 189 -3.72 -15.59 2.01
CA GLY A 189 -2.95 -16.80 2.32
C GLY A 189 -1.85 -17.04 1.29
N LEU A 190 -0.68 -17.51 1.75
CA LEU A 190 0.38 -17.95 0.86
C LEU A 190 -0.02 -19.27 0.20
N ILE A 191 0.16 -19.37 -1.12
CA ILE A 191 0.03 -20.63 -1.85
C ILE A 191 1.43 -21.10 -2.22
N GLU A 192 1.80 -22.26 -1.69
CA GLU A 192 3.02 -22.95 -2.08
C GLU A 192 2.79 -23.70 -3.39
N GLY A 193 3.35 -23.19 -4.47
CA GLY A 193 3.18 -23.79 -5.78
C GLY A 193 4.14 -23.22 -6.81
N ARG A 194 4.16 -23.83 -7.98
CA ARG A 194 4.91 -23.36 -9.15
C ARG A 194 3.97 -22.71 -10.14
N THR A 195 4.40 -21.60 -10.73
CA THR A 195 3.68 -20.99 -11.84
C THR A 195 3.75 -21.90 -13.07
N LEU A 196 2.68 -22.01 -13.82
CA LEU A 196 2.59 -22.89 -15.00
C LEU A 196 3.69 -22.63 -16.04
N CYS A 197 4.19 -21.40 -16.17
CA CYS A 197 5.29 -21.07 -17.08
C CYS A 197 6.65 -21.65 -16.69
N HIS A 198 6.78 -22.22 -15.48
CA HIS A 198 7.98 -22.90 -14.99
C HIS A 198 7.74 -24.42 -14.81
N VAL A 199 6.74 -24.96 -15.50
CA VAL A 199 6.43 -26.39 -15.50
C VAL A 199 6.89 -26.98 -16.83
N ASP A 200 7.91 -27.83 -16.79
CA ASP A 200 8.49 -28.45 -18.00
C ASP A 200 7.67 -29.63 -18.52
N HIS A 201 7.02 -30.37 -17.62
CA HIS A 201 6.22 -31.55 -17.95
C HIS A 201 4.95 -31.59 -17.10
N VAL A 202 3.83 -31.91 -17.75
CA VAL A 202 2.53 -32.13 -17.11
C VAL A 202 2.12 -33.56 -17.44
N GLU A 203 1.93 -34.39 -16.41
CA GLU A 203 1.59 -35.81 -16.57
C GLU A 203 0.22 -36.02 -17.24
N ASP A 204 -0.79 -35.22 -16.87
CA ASP A 204 -2.13 -35.26 -17.43
C ASP A 204 -2.55 -33.88 -17.95
N VAL A 205 -2.27 -33.65 -19.24
CA VAL A 205 -2.62 -32.40 -19.92
C VAL A 205 -4.14 -32.26 -20.10
N GLY A 206 -4.85 -33.37 -20.34
CA GLY A 206 -6.30 -33.36 -20.54
C GLY A 206 -7.04 -32.96 -19.27
N GLY A 207 -6.71 -33.61 -18.15
CA GLY A 207 -7.29 -33.27 -16.85
C GLY A 207 -6.93 -31.88 -16.35
N LEU A 208 -5.79 -31.30 -16.77
CA LEU A 208 -5.46 -29.91 -16.46
C LEU A 208 -6.29 -28.91 -17.29
N TYR A 209 -6.59 -29.23 -18.55
CA TYR A 209 -7.38 -28.35 -19.44
C TYR A 209 -8.86 -28.34 -19.09
N ASP A 210 -9.40 -29.49 -18.66
CA ASP A 210 -10.83 -29.66 -18.37
C ASP A 210 -11.24 -29.19 -16.96
N ARG A 211 -10.29 -28.69 -16.15
CA ARG A 211 -10.51 -28.22 -14.76
C ARG A 211 -10.77 -26.73 -14.62
#